data_AF-A0A087SZR4-F1
#
_entry.id   AF-A0A087SZR4-F1
#
_cell.length_a   1.000
_cell.length_b   1.000
_cell.length_c   1.000
_cell.angle_alpha   90.00
_cell.angle_beta   90.00
_cell.angle_gamma   90.00
#
_symmetry.space_group_name_H-M   'P 1'
#
loop_
_entity.id
_entity.type
_entity.pdbx_description
1 polymer ?
#
loop_
_entity_poly.entity_id
_entity_poly.type
_entity_poly.pdbx_seq_one_letter_code
_entity_poly.pdbx_strand_id
1 'polypeptide(L)'
;MSYNYVVTAHKPTSVGACATGNFTSPNDLNLLLAKNTRLEIYLVTPEGLRALKEISIYGRITVMKLFRPPGDVKDFLFILTHKYNAAILECVNEGENMEIVTLAHGNVSDAIARPSETGSIGIIDPLCKVIGLRLYDGLFKIIPLDRDIKELKA
;
A
#
# COMPACT_ATOMS: atom_id res chain seq x y z
N MET A 1 -11.70 -38.70 0.65
CA MET A 1 -10.82 -37.51 0.78
C MET A 1 -10.43 -37.03 -0.61
N SER A 2 -10.50 -35.73 -0.87
CA SER A 2 -10.01 -35.11 -2.11
C SER A 2 -8.79 -34.24 -1.76
N TYR A 3 -7.73 -34.33 -2.57
CA TYR A 3 -6.54 -33.49 -2.48
C TYR A 3 -6.42 -32.71 -3.78
N ASN A 4 -6.35 -31.38 -3.69
CA ASN A 4 -6.30 -30.49 -4.85
C ASN A 4 -5.07 -29.57 -4.76
N TYR A 5 -4.52 -29.22 -5.91
CA TYR A 5 -3.46 -28.23 -6.06
C TYR A 5 -3.94 -27.11 -6.99
N VAL A 6 -3.78 -25.86 -6.55
CA VAL A 6 -4.21 -24.68 -7.30
C VAL A 6 -3.02 -23.76 -7.51
N VAL A 7 -2.78 -23.36 -8.77
CA VAL A 7 -1.68 -22.48 -9.16
C VAL A 7 -2.18 -21.42 -10.13
N THR A 8 -1.54 -20.25 -10.10
CA THR A 8 -1.84 -19.15 -11.02
C THR A 8 -1.11 -19.36 -12.35
N ALA A 9 -1.85 -19.70 -13.41
CA ALA A 9 -1.27 -19.83 -14.76
C ALA A 9 -0.89 -18.47 -15.38
N HIS A 10 -1.72 -17.45 -15.14
CA HIS A 10 -1.49 -16.09 -15.62
C HIS A 10 -1.72 -15.06 -14.51
N LYS A 11 -0.78 -14.12 -14.36
CA LYS A 11 -0.87 -13.06 -13.36
C LYS A 11 -2.06 -12.11 -13.64
N PRO A 12 -2.66 -11.48 -12.62
CA PRO A 12 -3.71 -10.47 -12.86
C PRO A 12 -3.14 -9.29 -13.67
N THR A 13 -3.83 -8.90 -14.73
CA THR A 13 -3.41 -7.80 -15.63
C THR A 13 -4.17 -6.50 -15.40
N SER A 14 -5.38 -6.58 -14.84
CA SER A 14 -6.22 -5.41 -14.57
C SER A 14 -5.59 -4.51 -13.50
N VAL A 15 -5.47 -3.22 -13.81
CA VAL A 15 -4.97 -2.19 -12.91
C VAL A 15 -6.14 -1.69 -12.05
N GLY A 16 -6.05 -1.90 -10.74
CA GLY A 16 -7.06 -1.46 -9.77
C GLY A 16 -6.79 -0.06 -9.21
N ALA A 17 -5.51 0.30 -9.05
CA ALA A 17 -5.11 1.63 -8.60
C ALA A 17 -3.70 1.97 -9.11
N CYS A 18 -3.41 3.26 -9.20
CA CYS A 18 -2.07 3.78 -9.46
C CYS A 18 -1.76 4.95 -8.52
N ALA A 19 -0.48 5.17 -8.25
CA ALA A 19 0.01 6.32 -7.51
C ALA A 19 1.37 6.75 -8.07
N THR A 20 1.64 8.06 -8.05
CA THR A 20 2.92 8.64 -8.47
C THR A 20 3.55 9.39 -7.31
N GLY A 21 4.88 9.32 -7.19
CA GLY A 21 5.64 9.97 -6.13
C GLY A 21 7.10 9.54 -6.15
N ASN A 22 7.86 9.94 -5.14
CA ASN A 22 9.29 9.65 -5.01
C ASN A 22 9.51 8.51 -4.02
N PHE A 23 9.13 7.30 -4.41
CA PHE A 23 9.15 6.11 -3.55
C PHE A 23 10.54 5.46 -3.46
N THR A 24 11.29 5.42 -4.56
CA THR A 24 12.60 4.72 -4.62
C THR A 24 13.77 5.61 -4.23
N SER A 25 13.67 6.91 -4.50
CA SER A 25 14.70 7.92 -4.23
C SER A 25 14.03 9.30 -4.21
N PRO A 26 14.54 10.28 -3.45
CA PRO A 26 14.00 11.65 -3.40
C PRO A 26 13.85 12.33 -4.77
N ASN A 27 14.70 11.95 -5.74
CA ASN A 27 14.77 12.60 -7.06
C ASN A 27 14.08 11.79 -8.16
N ASP A 28 13.75 10.53 -7.89
CA ASP A 28 13.17 9.62 -8.88
C ASP A 28 11.66 9.78 -8.90
N LEU A 29 11.07 10.05 -10.06
CA LEU A 29 9.63 9.99 -10.21
C LEU A 29 9.20 8.54 -10.47
N ASN A 30 8.43 7.97 -9.55
CA ASN A 30 7.94 6.60 -9.67
C ASN A 30 6.46 6.55 -10.04
N LEU A 31 6.10 5.46 -10.73
CA LEU A 31 4.72 5.04 -10.95
C LEU A 31 4.52 3.67 -10.29
N LEU A 32 3.62 3.63 -9.31
CA LEU A 32 3.23 2.41 -8.62
C LEU A 32 1.87 1.94 -9.16
N LEU A 33 1.77 0.66 -9.52
CA LEU A 33 0.54 0.05 -10.02
C LEU A 33 0.11 -1.10 -9.09
N ALA A 34 -1.13 -1.05 -8.64
CA ALA A 34 -1.76 -2.15 -7.91
C ALA A 34 -2.60 -3.00 -8.87
N LYS A 35 -2.20 -4.26 -9.06
CA LYS A 35 -2.91 -5.27 -9.87
C LYS A 35 -3.41 -6.39 -8.98
N ASN A 36 -4.57 -6.18 -8.36
CA ASN A 36 -5.19 -7.11 -7.41
C ASN A 36 -4.27 -7.48 -6.23
N THR A 37 -3.50 -8.56 -6.33
CA THR A 37 -2.56 -9.05 -5.31
C THR A 37 -1.10 -8.69 -5.60
N ARG A 38 -0.84 -7.88 -6.63
CA ARG A 38 0.51 -7.51 -7.06
C ARG A 38 0.69 -6.00 -7.02
N LEU A 39 1.91 -5.58 -6.65
CA LEU A 39 2.37 -4.20 -6.72
C LEU A 39 3.56 -4.16 -7.68
N GLU A 40 3.44 -3.37 -8.74
CA GLU A 40 4.51 -3.10 -9.70
C GLU A 40 5.03 -1.67 -9.48
N ILE A 41 6.36 -1.52 -9.49
CA ILE A 41 7.05 -0.25 -9.28
C ILE A 41 7.85 0.07 -10.53
N TYR A 42 7.58 1.23 -11.11
CA TYR A 42 8.24 1.75 -12.30
C TYR A 42 8.95 3.06 -12.00
N LEU A 43 10.05 3.32 -12.70
CA LEU A 43 10.69 4.63 -12.82
C LEU A 43 10.18 5.30 -14.10
N VAL A 44 9.79 6.56 -14.00
CA VAL A 44 9.45 7.39 -15.15
C VAL A 44 10.75 7.92 -15.75
N THR A 45 11.04 7.55 -17.00
CA THR A 45 12.17 8.04 -17.79
C THR A 45 11.66 8.80 -19.02
N PRO A 46 12.52 9.59 -19.69
CA PRO A 46 12.12 10.30 -20.91
C PRO A 46 11.61 9.37 -22.02
N GLU A 47 12.12 8.14 -22.10
CA GLU A 47 11.74 7.13 -23.09
C GLU A 47 10.47 6.37 -22.72
N GLY A 48 10.04 6.42 -21.46
CA GLY A 48 8.84 5.73 -20.98
C GLY A 48 8.95 5.25 -19.53
N LEU A 49 8.57 4.00 -19.29
CA LEU A 49 8.54 3.40 -17.96
C LEU A 49 9.57 2.27 -17.86
N ARG A 50 10.53 2.43 -16.96
CA ARG A 50 11.50 1.38 -16.62
C ARG A 50 10.99 0.59 -15.43
N ALA A 51 10.72 -0.70 -15.61
CA ALA A 51 10.32 -1.58 -14.51
C ALA A 51 11.46 -1.73 -13.50
N LEU A 52 11.20 -1.46 -12.22
CA LEU A 52 12.18 -1.60 -11.15
C LEU A 52 11.95 -2.87 -10.34
N LYS A 53 10.73 -3.08 -9.86
CA LYS A 53 10.40 -4.21 -8.99
C LYS A 53 8.94 -4.59 -9.10
N GLU A 54 8.66 -5.88 -8.96
CA GLU A 54 7.31 -6.43 -8.80
C GLU A 54 7.28 -7.26 -7.51
N ILE A 55 6.33 -6.96 -6.62
CA ILE A 55 6.10 -7.73 -5.39
C ILE A 55 4.67 -8.27 -5.33
N SER A 56 4.51 -9.39 -4.60
CA SER A 56 3.20 -9.97 -4.33
C SER A 56 2.77 -9.64 -2.91
N ILE A 57 1.52 -9.23 -2.75
CA ILE A 57 0.87 -8.95 -1.48
C ILE A 57 -0.07 -10.11 -1.15
N TYR A 58 -0.03 -10.61 0.08
CA TYR A 58 -0.96 -11.63 0.59
C TYR A 58 -2.33 -11.03 0.92
N GLY A 59 -2.96 -10.45 -0.09
CA GLY A 59 -4.27 -9.81 0.00
C GLY A 59 -4.56 -9.00 -1.25
N ARG A 60 -5.85 -8.80 -1.54
CA ARG A 60 -6.29 -7.88 -2.59
C ARG A 60 -6.11 -6.45 -2.10
N ILE A 61 -5.33 -5.65 -2.80
CA ILE A 61 -5.11 -4.22 -2.50
C ILE A 61 -6.42 -3.47 -2.78
N THR A 62 -6.92 -2.72 -1.79
CA THR A 62 -8.12 -1.88 -1.89
C THR A 62 -7.79 -0.40 -1.86
N VAL A 63 -6.87 0.01 -1.00
CA VAL A 63 -6.36 1.38 -0.93
C VAL A 63 -4.84 1.36 -1.09
N MET A 64 -4.33 2.30 -1.88
CA MET A 64 -2.91 2.54 -2.09
C MET A 64 -2.65 4.05 -2.14
N LYS A 65 -1.83 4.56 -1.23
CA LYS A 65 -1.50 5.99 -1.14
C LYS A 65 -0.03 6.19 -0.80
N LEU A 66 0.61 7.10 -1.52
CA LEU A 66 1.95 7.60 -1.18
C LEU A 66 1.82 8.82 -0.27
N PHE A 67 2.76 8.97 0.66
CA PHE A 67 2.87 10.12 1.54
C PHE A 67 4.31 10.30 2.00
N ARG A 68 4.69 11.53 2.36
CA ARG A 68 6.03 11.84 2.88
C ARG A 68 5.93 12.44 4.27
N PRO A 69 6.23 11.68 5.33
CA PRO A 69 6.28 12.24 6.67
C PRO A 69 7.28 13.40 6.78
N PRO A 70 7.04 14.36 7.67
CA PRO A 70 7.98 15.45 7.88
C PRO A 70 9.33 14.90 8.34
N GLY A 71 10.41 15.35 7.69
CA GLY A 71 11.78 14.94 7.99
C GLY A 71 12.28 13.73 7.20
N ASP A 72 11.43 13.06 6.42
CA ASP A 72 11.85 12.02 5.49
C ASP A 72 12.12 12.58 4.10
N VAL A 73 13.07 11.96 3.40
CA VAL A 73 13.54 12.41 2.07
C VAL A 73 12.74 11.79 0.93
N LYS A 74 12.15 10.61 1.14
CA LYS A 74 11.41 9.83 0.15
C LYS A 74 10.03 9.47 0.67
N ASP A 75 9.14 9.09 -0.24
CA ASP A 75 7.76 8.74 0.09
C ASP A 75 7.68 7.32 0.67
N PHE A 76 6.72 7.12 1.57
CA PHE A 76 6.26 5.82 2.04
C PHE A 76 4.95 5.44 1.38
N LEU A 77 4.69 4.14 1.32
CA LEU A 77 3.50 3.58 0.70
C LEU A 77 2.58 3.00 1.76
N PHE A 78 1.40 3.59 1.93
CA PHE A 78 0.32 3.00 2.69
C PHE A 78 -0.51 2.08 1.78
N ILE A 79 -0.71 0.83 2.22
CA ILE A 79 -1.62 -0.12 1.60
C ILE A 79 -2.68 -0.59 2.60
N LEU A 80 -3.90 -0.77 2.10
CA LEU A 80 -4.97 -1.48 2.78
C LEU A 80 -5.41 -2.64 1.89
N THR A 81 -5.62 -3.81 2.49
CA THR A 81 -6.16 -4.97 1.80
C THR A 81 -7.66 -5.14 2.06
N HIS A 82 -8.33 -5.93 1.23
CA HIS A 82 -9.75 -6.27 1.37
C HIS A 82 -10.07 -7.01 2.69
N LYS A 83 -9.08 -7.65 3.33
CA LYS A 83 -9.22 -8.27 4.65
C LYS A 83 -8.82 -7.32 5.79
N TYR A 84 -8.78 -6.02 5.53
CA TYR A 84 -8.46 -4.96 6.49
C TYR A 84 -7.04 -5.05 7.08
N ASN A 85 -6.12 -5.76 6.42
CA ASN A 85 -4.69 -5.65 6.77
C ASN A 85 -4.17 -4.33 6.19
N ALA A 86 -3.70 -3.46 7.06
CA ALA A 86 -3.03 -2.22 6.75
C ALA A 86 -1.51 -2.40 6.89
N ALA A 87 -0.74 -1.79 6.00
CA ALA A 87 0.70 -1.74 6.12
C ALA A 87 1.27 -0.43 5.55
N ILE A 88 2.37 0.02 6.15
CA ILE A 88 3.22 1.09 5.63
C ILE A 88 4.51 0.43 5.15
N LEU A 89 4.83 0.64 3.88
CA LEU A 89 5.98 0.06 3.21
C LEU A 89 6.99 1.15 2.85
N GLU A 90 8.27 0.82 2.96
CA GLU A 90 9.39 1.63 2.54
C GLU A 90 10.21 0.88 1.50
N CYS A 91 10.71 1.58 0.49
CA CYS A 91 11.72 1.05 -0.41
C CYS A 91 13.12 1.32 0.12
N VAL A 92 13.87 0.26 0.41
CA VAL A 92 15.29 0.36 0.78
C VAL A 92 16.13 -0.14 -0.39
N ASN A 93 17.07 0.69 -0.85
CA ASN A 93 18.01 0.33 -1.90
C ASN A 93 19.36 0.03 -1.25
N GLU A 94 19.74 -1.24 -1.18
CA GLU A 94 21.08 -1.67 -0.76
C GLU A 94 21.88 -2.05 -2.01
N GLY A 95 22.56 -1.06 -2.60
CA GLY A 95 23.36 -1.25 -3.81
C GLY A 95 22.52 -1.65 -5.02
N GLU A 96 22.76 -2.85 -5.56
CA GLU A 96 22.00 -3.41 -6.70
C GLU A 96 20.66 -4.03 -6.30
N ASN A 97 20.43 -4.27 -5.01
CA ASN A 97 19.20 -4.91 -4.52
C ASN A 97 18.21 -3.89 -3.97
N MET A 98 17.03 -3.86 -4.59
CA MET A 98 15.88 -3.11 -4.13
C MET A 98 14.97 -4.02 -3.29
N GLU A 99 14.80 -3.66 -2.02
CA GLU A 99 13.97 -4.37 -1.05
C GLU A 99 12.81 -3.49 -0.56
N ILE A 100 11.67 -4.13 -0.31
CA ILE A 100 10.48 -3.46 0.24
C ILE A 100 10.31 -3.92 1.68
N VAL A 101 10.55 -3.00 2.61
CA VAL A 101 10.49 -3.25 4.05
C VAL A 101 9.13 -2.81 4.58
N THR A 102 8.57 -3.59 5.50
CA THR A 102 7.34 -3.22 6.21
C THR A 102 7.71 -2.43 7.46
N LEU A 103 7.41 -1.13 7.49
CA LEU A 103 7.67 -0.26 8.63
C LEU A 103 6.66 -0.47 9.75
N ALA A 104 5.39 -0.56 9.36
CA ALA A 104 4.29 -0.79 10.28
C ALA A 104 3.23 -1.67 9.62
N HIS A 105 2.57 -2.52 10.40
CA HIS A 105 1.46 -3.34 9.92
C HIS A 105 0.42 -3.57 11.02
N GLY A 106 -0.79 -3.92 10.62
CA GLY A 106 -1.85 -4.25 11.57
C GLY A 106 -3.14 -4.63 10.86
N ASN A 107 -4.08 -5.22 11.61
CA ASN A 107 -5.42 -5.46 11.11
C ASN A 107 -6.37 -4.42 11.73
N VAL A 108 -7.05 -3.66 10.89
CA VAL A 108 -7.92 -2.54 11.30
C VAL A 108 -9.41 -2.89 11.26
N SER A 109 -9.75 -4.19 11.18
CA SER A 109 -11.13 -4.64 11.21
C SER A 109 -11.79 -4.44 12.57
N ASP A 110 -13.07 -4.11 12.55
CA ASP A 110 -13.97 -4.12 13.71
C ASP A 110 -14.90 -5.32 13.62
N ALA A 111 -15.07 -6.05 14.73
CA ALA A 111 -15.81 -7.31 14.77
C ALA A 111 -17.34 -7.15 14.60
N ILE A 112 -17.89 -5.98 14.93
CA ILE A 112 -19.35 -5.77 15.07
C ILE A 112 -19.89 -4.79 14.01
N ALA A 113 -19.05 -4.31 13.09
CA ALA A 113 -19.42 -3.23 12.18
C ALA A 113 -19.88 -3.71 10.78
N ARG A 114 -20.87 -3.03 10.20
CA ARG A 114 -21.39 -3.29 8.84
C ARG A 114 -20.47 -2.68 7.77
N PRO A 115 -19.89 -3.48 6.86
CA PRO A 115 -18.99 -2.97 5.83
C PRO A 115 -19.61 -1.93 4.91
N SER A 116 -18.77 -1.03 4.44
CA SER A 116 -19.06 -0.01 3.43
C SER A 116 -19.73 -0.54 2.14
N GLU A 117 -20.97 -0.22 1.80
CA GLU A 117 -21.53 -0.46 0.46
C GLU A 117 -20.73 0.22 -0.66
N THR A 118 -20.18 1.42 -0.40
CA THR A 118 -19.35 2.13 -1.38
C THR A 118 -17.88 1.68 -1.35
N GLY A 119 -17.54 0.66 -0.57
CA GLY A 119 -16.19 0.16 -0.38
C GLY A 119 -15.34 0.94 0.62
N SER A 120 -14.08 0.52 0.73
CA SER A 120 -13.09 1.13 1.63
C SER A 120 -12.54 2.41 1.04
N ILE A 121 -12.60 3.50 1.80
CA ILE A 121 -11.95 4.76 1.47
C ILE A 121 -10.81 4.98 2.47
N GLY A 122 -9.62 5.29 1.96
CA GLY A 122 -8.49 5.70 2.79
C GLY A 122 -7.86 6.98 2.26
N ILE A 123 -7.68 7.94 3.16
CA ILE A 123 -7.10 9.25 2.90
C ILE A 123 -6.01 9.53 3.93
N ILE A 124 -5.01 10.30 3.54
CA ILE A 124 -3.90 10.69 4.40
C ILE A 124 -3.93 12.21 4.54
N ASP A 125 -3.76 12.69 5.77
CA ASP A 125 -3.62 14.12 6.04
C ASP A 125 -2.41 14.70 5.29
N PRO A 126 -2.53 15.86 4.60
CA PRO A 126 -1.39 16.50 3.93
C PRO A 126 -0.21 16.81 4.84
N LEU A 127 -0.46 17.04 6.14
CA LEU A 127 0.61 17.21 7.14
C LEU A 127 1.16 15.88 7.68
N CYS A 128 0.70 14.76 7.14
CA CYS A 128 1.09 13.40 7.49
C CYS A 128 0.94 13.06 8.98
N LYS A 129 -0.09 13.61 9.65
CA LYS A 129 -0.34 13.33 11.08
C LYS A 129 -1.24 12.12 11.30
N VAL A 130 -2.17 11.86 10.37
CA VAL A 130 -3.16 10.79 10.50
C VAL A 130 -3.53 10.17 9.16
N ILE A 131 -3.93 8.90 9.20
CA ILE A 131 -4.63 8.20 8.11
C ILE A 131 -6.09 8.05 8.52
N GLY A 132 -6.98 8.59 7.69
CA GLY A 132 -8.42 8.44 7.83
C GLY A 132 -8.94 7.27 7.01
N LEU A 133 -9.70 6.38 7.64
CA LEU A 133 -10.28 5.19 7.02
C LEU A 133 -11.80 5.16 7.22
N ARG A 134 -12.53 5.07 6.11
CA ARG A 134 -13.96 4.76 6.12
C ARG A 134 -14.14 3.34 5.61
N LEU A 135 -14.24 2.40 6.55
CA LEU A 135 -14.37 0.96 6.29
C LEU A 135 -15.81 0.47 6.46
N TYR A 136 -16.55 1.12 7.38
CA TYR A 136 -17.88 0.74 7.81
C TYR A 136 -18.83 1.94 7.69
N ASP A 137 -20.14 1.68 7.64
CA ASP A 137 -21.13 2.75 7.65
C ASP A 137 -21.23 3.41 9.03
N GLY A 138 -21.27 4.74 9.05
CA GLY A 138 -21.36 5.54 10.28
C GLY A 138 -20.08 5.59 11.13
N LEU A 139 -18.98 4.98 10.68
CA LEU A 139 -17.71 4.96 11.41
C LEU A 139 -16.57 5.52 10.55
N PHE A 140 -15.80 6.43 11.15
CA PHE A 140 -14.57 6.95 10.58
C PHE A 140 -13.42 6.63 11.52
N LYS A 141 -12.54 5.73 11.08
CA LYS A 141 -11.41 5.20 11.84
C LYS A 141 -10.16 6.04 11.55
N ILE A 142 -9.40 6.38 12.58
CA ILE A 142 -8.24 7.27 12.48
C ILE A 142 -7.02 6.53 13.00
N ILE A 143 -5.99 6.39 12.16
CA ILE A 143 -4.69 5.86 12.54
C ILE A 143 -3.72 7.04 12.72
N PRO A 144 -3.19 7.30 13.93
CA PRO A 144 -2.15 8.29 14.12
C PRO A 144 -0.85 7.84 13.45
N LEU A 145 -0.17 8.76 12.77
CA LEU A 145 1.12 8.55 12.13
C LEU A 145 2.25 9.05 13.04
N ASP A 146 2.54 8.28 14.09
CA ASP A 146 3.72 8.51 14.92
C ASP A 146 4.83 7.53 14.55
N ARG A 147 6.08 8.00 14.57
CA ARG A 147 7.27 7.23 14.14
C ARG A 147 7.52 5.96 14.98
N ASP A 148 7.01 5.93 16.21
CA ASP A 148 7.19 4.80 17.14
C ASP A 148 6.14 3.70 16.97
N ILE A 149 5.08 3.96 16.20
CA ILE A 149 3.97 3.02 16.01
C ILE A 149 4.32 2.01 14.92
N LYS A 150 4.84 0.86 15.33
CA LYS A 150 5.04 -0.30 14.44
C LYS A 150 3.77 -1.11 14.20
N GLU A 151 2.78 -0.98 15.10
CA GLU A 151 1.52 -1.70 15.01
C GLU A 151 0.37 -0.76 14.66
N LEU A 152 -0.21 -0.92 13.48
CA LEU A 152 -1.32 -0.09 13.03
C LEU A 152 -2.63 -0.60 13.65
N LYS A 153 -3.00 0.01 14.77
CA LYS A 153 -4.30 -0.16 15.42
C LYS A 153 -5.07 1.14 15.35
N ALA A 154 -6.37 1.02 15.13
CA ALA A 154 -7.31 2.13 15.21
C ALA A 154 -8.69 1.61 15.61
#